data_AF-A0A7C5P019-F1
#
_entry.id   AF-A0A7C5P019-F1
#
_cell.length_a   1.000
_cell.length_b   1.000
_cell.length_c   1.000
_cell.angle_alpha   90.00
_cell.angle_beta   90.00
_cell.angle_gamma   90.00
#
_symmetry.space_group_name_H-M   'P 1'
#
loop_
_entity.id
_entity.type
_entity.pdbx_description
1 polymer ?
#
loop_
_entity_poly.entity_id
_entity_poly.type
_entity_poly.pdbx_seq_one_letter_code
_entity_poly.pdbx_strand_id
1 'polypeptide(L)'
;WIAIFFAWYALSLLAVAGLRPWEDGAVEASIPGRRWGWALGGFLFLEASLLSLPHAIGHWTGAHYAMAAPLLAATTCLALFPSAQRATRLLMAVPFLRVMTLVLFGGGLMLAYFSRGVASLLALLLCQWGMLSIWLAKSDQQVHRRGKSGWRVSAGLIILLILNYVNAFAFTYPYTLPFMREKGWVVYLAAFLALAAGAAGRAREPISRDEPEPTWLAMASMVVLAIVFVAVWPQAPHPLGGDGKARLATYNIHYGYDDDWHLTIEDMAQTIADAGVDIIALQEVDVGRMTSYSMDNAYYLGRRLGMNVAYLPTVEHLTGIALLYKGSPGELSAKLLTSRQEQTGIVGAHLEDAGLHAYGIWLGLSDEDTLRQIDEALAFIGDRVPAAFGGDFNSRPDDPEIGAIKEAGFQDPFEVLGIDPAPPTSPAVNPQSRIDFVFLRGLEPLRAWVPESTASDHRMMVVDVVLP
;
A
#
# COMPACT_ATOMS: atom_id res chain seq x y z
N TRP A 1 -7.19 11.78 -0.56
CA TRP A 1 -5.97 11.73 0.25
C TRP A 1 -5.77 12.98 1.13
N ILE A 2 -5.69 14.19 0.57
CA ILE A 2 -5.45 15.43 1.34
C ILE A 2 -6.48 15.64 2.48
N ALA A 3 -7.78 15.46 2.24
CA ALA A 3 -8.81 15.60 3.27
C ALA A 3 -8.69 14.55 4.40
N ILE A 4 -8.24 13.33 4.07
CA ILE A 4 -7.99 12.25 5.04
C ILE A 4 -6.74 12.59 5.86
N PHE A 5 -5.69 13.10 5.22
CA PHE A 5 -4.49 13.59 5.90
C PHE A 5 -4.82 14.76 6.85
N PHE A 6 -5.64 15.72 6.42
CA PHE A 6 -6.14 16.79 7.29
C PHE A 6 -7.01 16.27 8.42
N ALA A 7 -7.84 15.26 8.20
CA ALA A 7 -8.62 14.62 9.26
C ALA A 7 -7.72 13.91 10.28
N TRP A 8 -6.68 13.21 9.83
CA TRP A 8 -5.67 12.58 10.70
C TRP A 8 -4.82 13.61 11.45
N TYR A 9 -4.44 14.69 10.78
CA TYR A 9 -3.73 15.81 11.38
C TYR A 9 -4.60 16.52 12.42
N ALA A 10 -5.88 16.75 12.12
CA ALA A 10 -6.85 17.31 13.05
C ALA A 10 -7.12 16.38 14.24
N LEU A 11 -7.24 15.06 14.03
CA LEU A 11 -7.30 14.06 15.09
C LEU A 11 -6.05 14.08 15.98
N SER A 12 -4.87 14.23 15.37
CA SER A 12 -3.60 14.35 16.09
C SER A 12 -3.56 15.64 16.90
N LEU A 13 -4.01 16.76 16.34
CA LEU A 13 -4.15 18.04 17.04
C LEU A 13 -5.20 17.97 18.15
N LEU A 14 -6.31 17.27 17.95
CA LEU A 14 -7.36 17.06 18.97
C LEU A 14 -6.88 16.10 20.07
N ALA A 15 -6.06 15.10 19.75
CA ALA A 15 -5.39 14.27 20.74
C ALA A 15 -4.38 15.11 21.54
N VAL A 16 -3.62 16.00 20.88
CA VAL A 16 -2.72 16.96 21.52
C VAL A 16 -3.47 18.02 22.33
N ALA A 17 -4.65 18.46 21.90
CA ALA A 17 -5.47 19.44 22.62
C ALA A 17 -6.29 18.79 23.75
N GLY A 18 -6.63 17.51 23.63
CA GLY A 18 -7.23 16.68 24.67
C GLY A 18 -6.22 16.29 25.75
N LEU A 19 -4.93 16.30 25.43
CA LEU A 19 -3.85 16.43 26.41
C LEU A 19 -3.93 17.87 26.97
N ARG A 20 -4.49 17.99 28.17
CA ARG A 20 -4.83 19.24 28.88
C ARG A 20 -3.83 20.40 28.67
N PRO A 21 -4.29 21.67 28.70
CA PRO A 21 -3.39 22.82 28.73
C PRO A 21 -2.40 22.66 29.88
N TRP A 22 -1.12 22.82 29.53
CA TRP A 22 -0.01 22.90 30.45
C TRP A 22 -0.30 24.06 31.39
N GLU A 23 -0.78 23.79 32.60
CA GLU A 23 -0.89 24.82 33.63
C GLU A 23 0.52 25.40 33.85
N ASP A 24 0.64 26.73 33.80
CA ASP A 24 1.85 27.54 34.03
C ASP A 24 2.36 27.43 35.48
N GLY A 25 2.54 26.21 35.97
CA GLY A 25 3.47 25.87 37.04
C GLY A 25 4.56 25.03 36.39
N ALA A 26 5.82 25.44 36.49
CA ALA A 26 6.98 24.77 35.91
C ALA A 26 7.08 23.28 36.28
N VAL A 27 6.35 22.43 35.56
CA VAL A 27 6.41 20.97 35.62
C VAL A 27 7.04 20.52 34.31
N GLU A 28 8.36 20.38 34.30
CA GLU A 28 9.06 19.67 33.23
C GLU A 28 8.61 18.20 33.25
N ALA A 29 7.90 17.78 32.19
CA ALA A 29 7.45 16.42 31.99
C ALA A 29 8.65 15.44 32.04
N SER A 30 8.67 14.56 33.05
CA SER A 30 9.64 13.46 33.06
C SER A 30 9.05 12.25 32.34
N ILE A 31 9.80 11.74 31.37
CA ILE A 31 9.41 10.56 30.61
C ILE A 31 9.58 9.29 31.50
N PRO A 32 8.69 8.27 31.39
CA PRO A 32 8.84 6.98 32.09
C PRO A 32 10.22 6.31 31.82
N GLY A 33 10.54 5.24 32.56
CA GLY A 33 11.90 4.66 32.71
C GLY A 33 12.71 4.38 31.42
N ARG A 34 13.98 3.96 31.56
CA ARG A 34 14.99 3.84 30.46
C ARG A 34 14.49 3.20 29.16
N ARG A 35 13.57 2.24 29.23
CA ARG A 35 13.00 1.51 28.09
C ARG A 35 11.86 2.23 27.36
N TRP A 36 11.40 3.38 27.85
CA TRP A 36 10.33 4.15 27.21
C TRP A 36 10.75 4.69 25.84
N GLY A 37 12.01 5.12 25.69
CA GLY A 37 12.53 5.55 24.40
C GLY A 37 12.40 4.46 23.34
N TRP A 38 12.67 3.21 23.72
CA TRP A 38 12.53 2.07 22.80
C TRP A 38 11.07 1.85 22.38
N ALA A 39 10.15 1.99 23.32
CA ALA A 39 8.73 1.90 23.01
C ALA A 39 8.26 3.04 22.11
N LEU A 40 8.77 4.27 22.28
CA LEU A 40 8.46 5.38 21.37
C LEU A 40 8.92 5.04 19.94
N GLY A 41 10.13 4.51 19.76
CA GLY A 41 10.63 4.14 18.43
C GLY A 41 9.77 3.06 17.75
N GLY A 42 9.45 1.99 18.47
CA GLY A 42 8.57 0.92 17.95
C GLY A 42 7.14 1.40 17.69
N PHE A 43 6.60 2.25 18.57
CA PHE A 43 5.28 2.88 18.41
C PHE A 43 5.22 3.72 17.14
N LEU A 44 6.13 4.67 16.99
CA LEU A 44 6.17 5.57 15.83
C LEU A 44 6.33 4.79 14.53
N PHE A 45 7.17 3.75 14.53
CA PHE A 45 7.34 2.90 13.36
C PHE A 45 6.03 2.20 12.99
N LEU A 46 5.38 1.51 13.94
CA LEU A 46 4.16 0.76 13.67
C LEU A 46 3.00 1.66 13.23
N GLU A 47 2.86 2.86 13.81
CA GLU A 47 1.88 3.85 13.34
C GLU A 47 2.20 4.30 11.91
N ALA A 48 3.45 4.70 11.65
CA ALA A 48 3.84 5.27 10.36
C ALA A 48 3.91 4.26 9.21
N SER A 49 3.99 2.95 9.50
CA SER A 49 4.13 1.91 8.47
C SER A 49 2.91 1.01 8.30
N LEU A 50 1.99 0.96 9.28
CA LEU A 50 0.86 0.02 9.23
C LEU A 50 -0.39 0.48 9.98
N LEU A 51 -0.28 0.71 11.30
CA LEU A 51 -1.43 0.78 12.19
C LEU A 51 -2.20 2.12 12.13
N SER A 52 -1.64 3.17 11.53
CA SER A 52 -2.39 4.39 11.18
C SER A 52 -2.84 4.45 9.72
N LEU A 53 -2.46 3.44 8.91
CA LEU A 53 -2.59 3.45 7.47
C LEU A 53 -3.71 2.50 7.02
N PRO A 54 -4.91 2.99 6.70
CA PRO A 54 -6.02 2.12 6.36
C PRO A 54 -5.82 1.35 5.05
N HIS A 55 -4.99 1.86 4.13
CA HIS A 55 -4.61 1.14 2.91
C HIS A 55 -3.69 -0.04 3.24
N ALA A 56 -2.69 0.15 4.10
CA ALA A 56 -1.78 -0.91 4.51
C ALA A 56 -2.54 -2.04 5.23
N ILE A 57 -3.46 -1.68 6.14
CA ILE A 57 -4.39 -2.64 6.76
C ILE A 57 -5.24 -3.35 5.70
N GLY A 58 -5.79 -2.61 4.73
CA GLY A 58 -6.55 -3.17 3.62
C GLY A 58 -5.77 -4.24 2.85
N HIS A 59 -4.54 -3.92 2.43
CA HIS A 59 -3.68 -4.83 1.65
C HIS A 59 -3.19 -6.05 2.44
N TRP A 60 -2.79 -5.87 3.70
CA TRP A 60 -2.34 -6.97 4.56
C TRP A 60 -3.48 -7.95 4.86
N THR A 61 -4.70 -7.43 5.01
CA THR A 61 -5.85 -8.24 5.45
C THR A 61 -6.77 -8.64 4.29
N GLY A 62 -6.59 -8.09 3.09
CA GLY A 62 -7.54 -8.21 1.99
C GLY A 62 -8.87 -7.50 2.22
N ALA A 63 -8.98 -6.65 3.24
CA ALA A 63 -10.17 -5.86 3.49
C ALA A 63 -10.28 -4.70 2.50
N HIS A 64 -11.49 -4.45 2.00
CA HIS A 64 -11.73 -3.30 1.14
C HIS A 64 -11.41 -1.99 1.89
N TYR A 65 -10.75 -1.04 1.23
CA TYR A 65 -10.34 0.23 1.84
C TYR A 65 -11.52 0.98 2.50
N ALA A 66 -12.69 0.97 1.85
CA ALA A 66 -13.92 1.58 2.37
C ALA A 66 -14.44 0.94 3.68
N MET A 67 -13.98 -0.27 4.03
CA MET A 67 -14.26 -0.90 5.32
C MET A 67 -13.13 -0.66 6.31
N ALA A 68 -11.87 -0.80 5.87
CA ALA A 68 -10.71 -0.65 6.74
C ALA A 68 -10.61 0.77 7.33
N ALA A 69 -10.85 1.81 6.52
CA ALA A 69 -10.70 3.20 6.96
C ALA A 69 -11.68 3.62 8.07
N PRO A 70 -13.01 3.41 7.94
CA PRO A 70 -13.94 3.79 9.02
C PRO A 70 -13.75 2.95 10.28
N LEU A 71 -13.43 1.66 10.15
CA LEU A 71 -13.17 0.79 11.30
C LEU A 71 -11.92 1.24 12.05
N LEU A 72 -10.83 1.53 11.34
CA LEU A 72 -9.60 2.02 11.94
C LEU A 72 -9.84 3.36 12.65
N ALA A 73 -10.54 4.30 12.00
CA ALA A 73 -10.88 5.58 12.59
C ALA A 73 -11.73 5.41 13.87
N ALA A 74 -12.70 4.49 13.86
CA ALA A 74 -13.53 4.19 15.02
C ALA A 74 -12.70 3.60 16.17
N THR A 75 -11.82 2.66 15.87
CA THR A 75 -10.88 2.06 16.82
C THR A 75 -9.96 3.10 17.45
N THR A 76 -9.41 4.01 16.65
CA THR A 76 -8.56 5.11 17.13
C THR A 76 -9.36 6.09 18.00
N CYS A 77 -10.56 6.50 17.57
CA CYS A 77 -11.42 7.39 18.36
C CYS A 77 -11.82 6.76 19.69
N LEU A 78 -12.17 5.47 19.69
CA LEU A 78 -12.54 4.73 20.90
C LEU A 78 -11.43 4.76 21.96
N ALA A 79 -10.16 4.69 21.55
CA ALA A 79 -9.02 4.75 22.47
C ALA A 79 -8.89 6.11 23.21
N LEU A 80 -9.51 7.18 22.69
CA LEU A 80 -9.46 8.52 23.29
C LEU A 80 -10.44 8.71 24.45
N PHE A 81 -11.47 7.87 24.58
CA PHE A 81 -12.51 8.03 25.61
C PHE A 81 -11.97 7.70 27.01
N PRO A 82 -12.19 8.56 28.03
CA PRO A 82 -11.84 8.30 29.42
C PRO A 82 -12.20 6.90 29.96
N SER A 83 -13.39 6.38 29.63
CA SER A 83 -13.82 5.02 30.02
C SER A 83 -12.98 3.93 29.37
N ALA A 84 -12.66 4.05 28.09
CA ALA A 84 -11.78 3.13 27.38
C ALA A 84 -10.36 3.17 27.98
N GLN A 85 -9.83 4.36 28.23
CA GLN A 85 -8.53 4.54 28.89
C GLN A 85 -8.52 3.93 30.31
N ARG A 86 -9.63 4.02 31.05
CA ARG A 86 -9.78 3.40 32.37
C ARG A 86 -9.79 1.88 32.29
N ALA A 87 -10.59 1.31 31.39
CA ALA A 87 -10.65 -0.14 31.17
C ALA A 87 -9.26 -0.69 30.80
N THR A 88 -8.56 0.00 29.90
CA THR A 88 -7.18 -0.29 29.55
C THR A 88 -6.25 -0.23 30.76
N ARG A 89 -6.32 0.83 31.58
CA ARG A 89 -5.47 0.96 32.77
C ARG A 89 -5.69 -0.20 33.75
N LEU A 90 -6.95 -0.61 33.97
CA LEU A 90 -7.29 -1.76 34.81
C LEU A 90 -6.72 -3.07 34.25
N LEU A 91 -6.88 -3.28 32.95
CA LEU A 91 -6.34 -4.46 32.25
C LEU A 91 -4.80 -4.49 32.33
N MET A 92 -4.14 -3.34 32.15
CA MET A 92 -2.68 -3.22 32.18
C MET A 92 -2.08 -3.25 33.60
N ALA A 93 -2.89 -3.01 34.64
CA ALA A 93 -2.47 -3.11 36.04
C ALA A 93 -2.30 -4.57 36.48
N VAL A 94 -3.06 -5.50 35.90
CA VAL A 94 -2.99 -6.93 36.21
C VAL A 94 -1.84 -7.57 35.39
N PRO A 95 -0.78 -8.11 36.03
CA PRO A 95 0.40 -8.59 35.30
C PRO A 95 0.10 -9.67 34.26
N PHE A 96 -0.77 -10.61 34.59
CA PHE A 96 -1.20 -11.68 33.69
C PHE A 96 -1.93 -11.13 32.46
N LEU A 97 -2.93 -10.26 32.65
CA LEU A 97 -3.70 -9.68 31.55
C LEU A 97 -2.81 -8.80 30.66
N ARG A 98 -1.90 -8.02 31.25
CA ARG A 98 -0.91 -7.25 30.49
C ARG A 98 -0.03 -8.12 29.59
N VAL A 99 0.48 -9.24 30.11
CA VAL A 99 1.28 -10.17 29.29
C VAL A 99 0.41 -10.78 28.20
N MET A 100 -0.82 -11.18 28.51
CA MET A 100 -1.77 -11.70 27.54
C MET A 100 -2.05 -10.69 26.42
N THR A 101 -2.25 -9.40 26.74
CA THR A 101 -2.46 -8.35 25.75
C THR A 101 -1.24 -8.17 24.85
N LEU A 102 -0.01 -8.20 25.39
CA LEU A 102 1.20 -8.14 24.57
C LEU A 102 1.34 -9.38 23.67
N VAL A 103 1.01 -10.57 24.16
CA VAL A 103 1.03 -11.81 23.37
C VAL A 103 -0.02 -11.75 22.25
N LEU A 104 -1.25 -11.32 22.55
CA LEU A 104 -2.30 -11.14 21.56
C LEU A 104 -1.93 -10.08 20.53
N PHE A 105 -1.24 -9.01 20.93
CA PHE A 105 -0.77 -7.97 20.02
C PHE A 105 0.30 -8.51 19.06
N GLY A 106 1.36 -9.13 19.58
CA GLY A 106 2.41 -9.73 18.75
C GLY A 106 1.87 -10.85 17.85
N GLY A 107 1.00 -11.71 18.40
CA GLY A 107 0.32 -12.76 17.64
C GLY A 107 -0.62 -12.21 16.57
N GLY A 108 -1.32 -11.11 16.86
CA GLY A 108 -2.21 -10.43 15.91
C GLY A 108 -1.47 -9.82 14.73
N LEU A 109 -0.31 -9.18 14.98
CA LEU A 109 0.57 -8.68 13.93
C LEU A 109 1.07 -9.81 13.02
N MET A 110 1.51 -10.93 13.60
CA MET A 110 1.98 -12.08 12.82
C MET A 110 0.84 -12.77 12.06
N LEU A 111 -0.33 -12.91 12.68
CA LEU A 111 -1.52 -13.43 12.01
C LEU A 111 -1.85 -12.58 10.78
N ALA A 112 -1.86 -11.27 10.92
CA ALA A 112 -2.19 -10.37 9.82
C ALA A 112 -1.13 -10.32 8.71
N TYR A 113 0.13 -10.57 9.04
CA TYR A 113 1.19 -10.67 8.04
C TYR A 113 1.07 -11.97 7.22
N PHE A 114 0.84 -13.11 7.88
CA PHE A 114 0.84 -14.43 7.21
C PHE A 114 -0.54 -14.90 6.72
N SER A 115 -1.61 -14.18 7.04
CA SER A 115 -2.97 -14.57 6.66
C SER A 115 -3.84 -13.38 6.30
N ARG A 116 -4.80 -13.61 5.40
CA ARG A 116 -5.79 -12.62 4.98
C ARG A 116 -7.18 -12.99 5.51
N GLY A 117 -8.05 -11.98 5.58
CA GLY A 117 -9.45 -12.11 5.91
C GLY A 117 -9.85 -11.29 7.14
N VAL A 118 -11.11 -11.49 7.56
CA VAL A 118 -11.72 -10.76 8.68
C VAL A 118 -10.97 -10.95 9.99
N ALA A 119 -10.41 -12.15 10.23
CA ALA A 119 -9.61 -12.41 11.42
C ALA A 119 -8.37 -11.51 11.50
N SER A 120 -7.66 -11.34 10.38
CA SER A 120 -6.50 -10.45 10.27
C SER A 120 -6.87 -8.99 10.45
N LEU A 121 -8.00 -8.55 9.87
CA LEU A 121 -8.54 -7.20 10.08
C LEU A 121 -8.83 -6.93 11.56
N LEU A 122 -9.59 -7.82 12.21
CA LEU A 122 -9.91 -7.68 13.63
C LEU A 122 -8.63 -7.71 14.49
N ALA A 123 -7.67 -8.56 14.14
CA ALA A 123 -6.38 -8.59 14.80
C ALA A 123 -5.65 -7.25 14.70
N LEU A 124 -5.54 -6.63 13.52
CA LEU A 124 -4.90 -5.32 13.35
C LEU A 124 -5.67 -4.17 14.02
N LEU A 125 -7.00 -4.24 14.09
CA LEU A 125 -7.79 -3.26 14.85
C LEU A 125 -7.56 -3.41 16.37
N LEU A 126 -7.51 -4.63 16.88
CA LEU A 126 -7.15 -4.90 18.29
C LEU A 126 -5.71 -4.47 18.59
N CYS A 127 -4.80 -4.69 17.64
CA CYS A 127 -3.43 -4.21 17.66
C CYS A 127 -3.38 -2.69 17.81
N GLN A 128 -4.10 -1.95 16.97
CA GLN A 128 -4.15 -0.49 17.03
C GLN A 128 -4.73 0.01 18.36
N TRP A 129 -5.87 -0.55 18.78
CA TRP A 129 -6.48 -0.19 20.06
C TRP A 129 -5.54 -0.48 21.24
N GLY A 130 -4.92 -1.67 21.27
CA GLY A 130 -4.00 -2.09 22.32
C GLY A 130 -2.74 -1.21 22.38
N MET A 131 -2.20 -0.82 21.23
CA MET A 131 -1.04 0.06 21.14
C MET A 131 -1.35 1.47 21.67
N LEU A 132 -2.42 2.11 21.18
CA LEU A 132 -2.86 3.43 21.65
C LEU A 132 -3.18 3.40 23.14
N SER A 133 -3.83 2.33 23.59
CA SER A 133 -4.13 2.05 24.98
C SER A 133 -2.88 2.02 25.87
N ILE A 134 -1.84 1.28 25.46
CA ILE A 134 -0.56 1.21 26.16
C ILE A 134 0.12 2.59 26.20
N TRP A 135 0.07 3.31 25.08
CA TRP A 135 0.67 4.63 24.92
C TRP A 135 0.03 5.66 25.85
N LEU A 136 -1.30 5.81 25.76
CA LEU A 136 -2.08 6.77 26.55
C LEU A 136 -1.97 6.49 28.05
N ALA A 137 -2.08 5.22 28.47
CA ALA A 137 -1.94 4.83 29.88
C ALA A 137 -0.57 5.18 30.48
N LYS A 138 0.48 5.30 29.66
CA LYS A 138 1.83 5.71 30.09
C LYS A 138 2.06 7.21 30.02
N SER A 139 1.38 7.90 29.11
CA SER A 139 1.47 9.35 28.98
C SER A 139 0.80 10.10 30.14
N ASP A 140 -0.27 9.53 30.69
CA ASP A 140 -1.07 10.11 31.79
C ASP A 140 -0.44 9.92 33.19
N GLN A 141 0.77 9.35 33.28
CA GLN A 141 1.46 9.21 34.57
C GLN A 141 2.08 10.56 34.95
N GLN A 142 1.58 11.22 36.00
CA GLN A 142 2.24 12.38 36.58
C GLN A 142 3.65 12.00 37.05
N VAL A 143 4.68 12.53 36.39
CA VAL A 143 6.07 12.26 36.77
C VAL A 143 6.62 13.46 37.54
N HIS A 144 6.78 13.27 38.84
CA HIS A 144 7.24 14.30 39.79
C HIS A 144 8.77 14.34 39.97
N ARG A 145 9.58 13.93 38.98
CA ARG A 145 11.05 13.88 39.13
C ARG A 145 11.79 14.55 37.97
N ARG A 146 12.49 15.64 38.29
CA ARG A 146 13.52 16.26 37.43
C ARG A 146 14.43 15.20 36.79
N GLY A 147 14.48 15.15 35.45
CA GLY A 147 15.38 14.26 34.73
C GLY A 147 15.50 14.63 33.25
N LYS A 148 16.73 14.63 32.73
CA LYS A 148 17.05 14.93 31.33
C LYS A 148 16.41 13.88 30.42
N SER A 149 15.28 14.21 29.81
CA SER A 149 14.45 13.35 28.96
C SER A 149 14.97 13.24 27.51
N GLY A 150 15.74 14.23 27.03
CA GLY A 150 16.17 14.36 25.64
C GLY A 150 16.84 13.10 25.06
N TRP A 151 17.83 12.52 25.74
CA TRP A 151 18.54 11.34 25.23
C TRP A 151 17.63 10.11 25.04
N ARG A 152 16.52 10.01 25.79
CA ARG A 152 15.57 8.88 25.65
C ARG A 152 14.70 9.04 24.42
N VAL A 153 14.27 10.27 24.13
CA VAL A 153 13.60 10.60 22.87
C VAL A 153 14.54 10.34 21.72
N SER A 154 15.80 10.80 21.80
CA SER A 154 16.82 10.51 20.80
C SER A 154 17.02 9.01 20.59
N ALA A 155 17.08 8.21 21.66
CA ALA A 155 17.19 6.75 21.54
C ALA A 155 15.97 6.13 20.83
N GLY A 156 14.76 6.66 21.05
CA GLY A 156 13.56 6.24 20.33
C GLY A 156 13.59 6.61 18.86
N LEU A 157 14.01 7.83 18.54
CA LEU A 157 14.18 8.27 17.15
C LEU A 157 15.27 7.49 16.42
N ILE A 158 16.34 7.08 17.11
CA ILE A 158 17.37 6.17 16.56
C ILE A 158 16.76 4.80 16.26
N ILE A 159 15.93 4.26 17.15
CA ILE A 159 15.25 2.98 16.90
C ILE A 159 14.29 3.09 15.72
N LEU A 160 13.51 4.17 15.64
CA LEU A 160 12.67 4.45 14.47
C LEU A 160 13.51 4.50 13.18
N LEU A 161 14.64 5.20 13.20
CA LEU A 161 15.54 5.29 12.05
C LEU A 161 16.10 3.92 11.65
N ILE A 162 16.54 3.11 12.61
CA ILE A 162 17.05 1.75 12.35
C ILE A 162 15.93 0.88 11.76
N LEU A 163 14.74 0.89 12.37
CA LEU A 163 13.61 0.11 11.87
C LEU A 163 13.22 0.54 10.46
N ASN A 164 13.18 1.85 10.17
CA ASN A 164 12.90 2.37 8.84
C ASN A 164 13.97 1.96 7.82
N TYR A 165 15.25 2.07 8.20
CA TYR A 165 16.36 1.66 7.34
C TYR A 165 16.29 0.16 7.01
N VAL A 166 16.08 -0.70 8.02
CA VAL A 166 15.94 -2.15 7.81
C VAL A 166 14.66 -2.46 7.02
N ASN A 167 13.57 -1.73 7.23
CA ASN A 167 12.34 -1.86 6.46
C ASN A 167 12.58 -1.58 4.97
N ALA A 168 13.36 -0.55 4.62
CA ALA A 168 13.70 -0.26 3.23
C ALA A 168 14.40 -1.45 2.54
N PHE A 169 15.27 -2.17 3.24
CA PHE A 169 15.92 -3.36 2.66
C PHE A 169 15.02 -4.60 2.59
N ALA A 170 13.95 -4.66 3.37
CA ALA A 170 12.95 -5.72 3.23
C ALA A 170 11.94 -5.42 2.11
N PHE A 171 11.50 -4.16 1.97
CA PHE A 171 10.36 -3.78 1.12
C PHE A 171 10.73 -3.01 -0.16
N THR A 172 11.88 -2.33 -0.20
CA THR A 172 12.27 -1.44 -1.31
C THR A 172 13.47 -1.95 -2.07
N TYR A 173 14.47 -2.44 -1.34
CA TYR A 173 15.74 -2.91 -1.90
C TYR A 173 16.05 -4.39 -1.58
N PRO A 174 15.06 -5.31 -1.58
CA PRO A 174 15.30 -6.71 -1.19
C PRO A 174 16.26 -7.45 -2.12
N TYR A 175 16.43 -6.94 -3.35
CA TYR A 175 17.44 -7.44 -4.30
C TYR A 175 18.88 -7.12 -3.87
N THR A 176 19.10 -6.03 -3.10
CA THR A 176 20.45 -5.63 -2.65
C THR A 176 20.99 -6.48 -1.48
N LEU A 177 20.10 -6.92 -0.59
CA LEU A 177 20.43 -7.76 0.58
C LEU A 177 19.60 -9.05 0.54
N PRO A 178 20.06 -10.12 -0.13
CA PRO A 178 19.27 -11.34 -0.33
C PRO A 178 18.71 -11.96 0.96
N PHE A 179 19.39 -11.82 2.10
CA PHE A 179 18.92 -12.35 3.38
C PHE A 179 17.70 -11.60 3.95
N MET A 180 17.39 -10.40 3.45
CA MET A 180 16.24 -9.58 3.85
C MET A 180 14.96 -9.91 3.05
N ARG A 181 15.07 -10.68 1.95
CA ARG A 181 13.92 -11.11 1.16
C ARG A 181 12.94 -11.91 2.02
N GLU A 182 11.66 -11.56 1.94
CA GLU A 182 10.58 -12.20 2.72
C GLU A 182 10.78 -12.10 4.25
N LYS A 183 11.57 -11.10 4.70
CA LYS A 183 11.83 -10.84 6.13
C LYS A 183 11.15 -9.57 6.62
N GLY A 184 10.18 -9.03 5.89
CA GLY A 184 9.38 -7.89 6.36
C GLY A 184 8.82 -8.12 7.77
N TRP A 185 8.28 -9.31 8.06
CA TRP A 185 7.75 -9.67 9.38
C TRP A 185 8.76 -9.53 10.52
N VAL A 186 10.05 -9.74 10.26
CA VAL A 186 11.11 -9.61 11.28
C VAL A 186 11.21 -8.16 11.75
N VAL A 187 11.04 -7.21 10.83
CA VAL A 187 11.07 -5.77 11.14
C VAL A 187 9.88 -5.38 12.02
N TYR A 188 8.68 -5.84 11.67
CA TYR A 188 7.46 -5.60 12.46
C TYR A 188 7.52 -6.30 13.83
N LEU A 189 8.08 -7.50 13.89
CA LEU A 189 8.32 -8.20 15.15
C LEU A 189 9.33 -7.43 16.02
N ALA A 190 10.42 -6.93 15.44
CA ALA A 190 11.39 -6.11 16.17
C ALA A 190 10.78 -4.81 16.70
N ALA A 191 9.95 -4.14 15.90
CA ALA A 191 9.20 -2.96 16.32
C ALA A 191 8.24 -3.26 17.47
N PHE A 192 7.49 -4.37 17.38
CA PHE A 192 6.66 -4.87 18.47
C PHE A 192 7.46 -5.15 19.74
N LEU A 193 8.62 -5.83 19.64
CA LEU A 193 9.47 -6.15 20.79
C LEU A 193 10.02 -4.87 21.44
N ALA A 194 10.37 -3.86 20.65
CA ALA A 194 10.78 -2.55 21.15
C ALA A 194 9.64 -1.85 21.93
N LEU A 195 8.41 -1.90 21.40
CA LEU A 195 7.20 -1.44 22.10
C LEU A 195 6.98 -2.22 23.41
N ALA A 196 6.97 -3.55 23.34
CA ALA A 196 6.69 -4.43 24.47
C ALA A 196 7.71 -4.25 25.60
N ALA A 197 8.99 -4.05 25.27
CA ALA A 197 10.06 -3.81 26.24
C ALA A 197 9.83 -2.55 27.08
N GLY A 198 9.31 -1.48 26.46
CA GLY A 198 8.90 -0.27 27.17
C GLY A 198 7.53 -0.43 27.85
N ALA A 199 6.63 -1.26 27.30
CA ALA A 199 5.30 -1.53 27.84
C ALA A 199 5.32 -2.35 29.16
N ALA A 200 6.27 -3.28 29.31
CA ALA A 200 6.36 -4.22 30.44
C ALA A 200 6.59 -3.59 31.83
N GLY A 201 7.03 -2.33 31.91
CA GLY A 201 7.17 -1.61 33.19
C GLY A 201 5.83 -1.47 33.93
N ARG A 202 5.84 -1.52 35.27
CA ARG A 202 4.63 -1.29 36.10
C ARG A 202 4.05 0.10 35.78
N ALA A 203 2.76 0.16 35.45
CA ALA A 203 2.02 1.41 35.56
C ALA A 203 2.00 1.81 37.05
N ARG A 204 2.50 3.01 37.40
CA ARG A 204 2.25 3.58 38.73
C ARG A 204 0.76 3.88 38.91
N GLU A 205 0.32 3.95 40.17
CA GLU A 205 -1.09 4.01 40.54
C GLU A 205 -1.92 4.91 39.62
N PRO A 206 -3.08 4.43 39.16
CA PRO A 206 -3.95 5.22 38.30
C PRO A 206 -4.40 6.47 39.05
N ILE A 207 -4.34 7.63 38.38
CA ILE A 207 -5.10 8.79 38.84
C ILE A 207 -6.57 8.41 38.64
N SER A 208 -7.23 8.02 39.72
CA SER A 208 -8.68 7.82 39.79
C SER A 208 -9.36 9.18 39.72
N ARG A 209 -9.54 9.71 38.51
CA ARG A 209 -10.52 10.75 38.28
C ARG A 209 -11.71 10.13 37.55
N ASP A 210 -12.86 10.16 38.20
CA ASP A 210 -14.15 9.99 37.53
C ASP A 210 -14.40 11.22 36.67
N GLU A 211 -13.70 11.30 35.54
CA GLU A 211 -13.97 12.32 34.55
C GLU A 211 -15.17 11.85 33.71
N PRO A 212 -16.26 12.63 33.66
CA PRO A 212 -17.37 12.32 32.77
C PRO A 212 -16.88 12.32 31.33
N GLU A 213 -17.52 11.50 30.49
CA GLU A 213 -17.21 11.49 29.07
C GLU A 213 -17.48 12.87 28.47
N PRO A 214 -16.46 13.57 27.94
CA PRO A 214 -16.68 14.87 27.36
C PRO A 214 -17.57 14.75 26.13
N THR A 215 -18.75 15.37 26.16
CA THR A 215 -19.69 15.36 25.02
C THR A 215 -19.04 15.86 23.74
N TRP A 216 -18.12 16.82 23.83
CA TRP A 216 -17.37 17.34 22.68
C TRP A 216 -16.51 16.28 21.99
N LEU A 217 -15.93 15.33 22.73
CA LEU A 217 -15.12 14.25 22.17
C LEU A 217 -15.97 13.26 21.40
N ALA A 218 -17.16 12.93 21.93
CA ALA A 218 -18.14 12.11 21.22
C ALA A 218 -18.59 12.80 19.91
N MET A 219 -18.91 14.10 19.97
CA MET A 219 -19.27 14.89 18.79
C MET A 219 -18.13 14.95 17.77
N ALA A 220 -16.89 15.22 18.21
CA ALA A 220 -15.72 15.25 17.33
C ALA A 220 -15.47 13.89 16.67
N SER A 221 -15.58 12.80 17.43
CA SER A 221 -15.45 11.43 16.91
C SER A 221 -16.51 11.12 15.85
N MET A 222 -17.77 11.52 16.08
CA MET A 222 -18.84 11.35 15.10
C MET A 222 -18.57 12.14 13.81
N VAL A 223 -18.09 13.39 13.92
CA VAL A 223 -17.74 14.22 12.75
C VAL A 223 -16.60 13.58 11.97
N VAL A 224 -15.54 13.13 12.64
CA VAL A 224 -14.42 12.42 12.02
C VAL A 224 -14.90 11.17 11.28
N LEU A 225 -15.72 10.35 11.93
CA LEU A 225 -16.26 9.13 11.33
C LEU A 225 -17.12 9.44 10.11
N ALA A 226 -17.96 10.48 10.17
CA ALA A 226 -18.76 10.92 9.02
C ALA A 226 -17.87 11.39 7.86
N ILE A 227 -16.84 12.19 8.13
CA ILE A 227 -15.88 12.65 7.12
C ILE A 227 -15.17 11.45 6.48
N VAL A 228 -14.65 10.52 7.28
CA VAL A 228 -13.96 9.33 6.77
C VAL A 228 -14.91 8.49 5.91
N PHE A 229 -16.11 8.20 6.41
CA PHE A 229 -17.11 7.41 5.70
C PHE A 229 -17.47 8.02 4.33
N VAL A 230 -17.72 9.33 4.28
CA VAL A 230 -18.00 10.05 3.03
C VAL A 230 -16.78 10.06 2.10
N ALA A 231 -15.58 10.30 2.64
CA ALA A 231 -14.36 10.39 1.85
C ALA A 231 -13.98 9.07 1.16
N VAL A 232 -14.24 7.95 1.82
CA VAL A 232 -13.89 6.60 1.32
C VAL A 232 -15.06 5.89 0.64
N TRP A 233 -16.21 6.56 0.50
CA TRP A 233 -17.39 5.99 -0.14
C TRP A 233 -17.01 5.48 -1.54
N PRO A 234 -17.37 4.23 -1.90
CA PRO A 234 -17.09 3.68 -3.21
C PRO A 234 -17.66 4.58 -4.31
N GLN A 235 -16.85 4.85 -5.34
CA GLN A 235 -17.29 5.53 -6.54
C GLN A 235 -17.52 4.47 -7.62
N ALA A 236 -18.62 4.60 -8.36
CA ALA A 236 -18.84 3.73 -9.49
C ALA A 236 -17.75 3.97 -10.56
N PRO A 237 -17.17 2.91 -11.14
CA PRO A 237 -16.26 3.08 -12.27
C PRO A 237 -17.01 3.73 -13.45
N HIS A 238 -16.27 4.43 -14.29
CA HIS A 238 -16.78 4.89 -15.57
C HIS A 238 -17.19 3.69 -16.43
N PRO A 239 -18.28 3.79 -17.20
CA PRO A 239 -18.65 2.74 -18.12
C PRO A 239 -17.56 2.55 -19.18
N LEU A 240 -17.42 1.32 -19.67
CA LEU A 240 -16.65 1.07 -20.87
C LEU A 240 -17.39 1.67 -22.08
N GLY A 241 -16.65 2.20 -23.07
CA GLY A 241 -17.22 2.80 -24.27
C GLY A 241 -18.17 1.84 -25.02
N GLY A 242 -19.25 2.37 -25.59
CA GLY A 242 -20.29 1.58 -26.29
C GLY A 242 -20.15 1.58 -27.82
N ASP A 243 -19.03 2.03 -28.37
CA ASP A 243 -18.79 2.18 -29.82
C ASP A 243 -18.08 0.96 -30.44
N GLY A 244 -17.98 -0.15 -29.70
CA GLY A 244 -17.33 -1.39 -30.16
C GLY A 244 -15.81 -1.27 -30.22
N LYS A 245 -15.22 -0.34 -29.46
CA LYS A 245 -13.77 -0.14 -29.37
C LYS A 245 -13.33 -0.05 -27.93
N ALA A 246 -12.06 -0.36 -27.71
CA ALA A 246 -11.41 -0.15 -26.43
C ALA A 246 -9.99 0.40 -26.64
N ARG A 247 -9.56 1.21 -25.69
CA ARG A 247 -8.18 1.68 -25.59
C ARG A 247 -7.44 0.96 -24.49
N LEU A 248 -6.42 0.20 -24.87
CA LEU A 248 -5.59 -0.61 -24.00
C LEU A 248 -4.23 0.05 -23.82
N ALA A 249 -3.63 -0.08 -22.63
CA ALA A 249 -2.29 0.43 -22.39
C ALA A 249 -1.48 -0.44 -21.41
N THR A 250 -0.16 -0.26 -21.42
CA THR A 250 0.73 -0.64 -20.32
C THR A 250 1.56 0.55 -19.90
N TYR A 251 1.88 0.65 -18.60
CA TYR A 251 2.70 1.72 -18.07
C TYR A 251 3.43 1.30 -16.78
N ASN A 252 4.76 1.18 -16.83
CA ASN A 252 5.57 1.13 -15.61
C ASN A 252 5.58 2.53 -14.98
N ILE A 253 5.05 2.63 -13.76
CA ILE A 253 4.85 3.90 -13.05
C ILE A 253 5.93 4.19 -12.00
N HIS A 254 6.99 3.38 -11.92
CA HIS A 254 8.15 3.63 -11.04
C HIS A 254 7.75 4.08 -9.62
N TYR A 255 6.81 3.35 -9.01
CA TYR A 255 6.27 3.63 -7.67
C TYR A 255 5.62 5.00 -7.48
N GLY A 256 5.25 5.68 -8.57
CA GLY A 256 4.67 7.03 -8.60
C GLY A 256 5.69 8.15 -8.78
N TYR A 257 6.92 7.80 -9.17
CA TYR A 257 8.02 8.74 -9.36
C TYR A 257 8.40 8.94 -10.83
N ASP A 258 8.93 10.12 -11.16
CA ASP A 258 9.66 10.34 -12.41
C ASP A 258 11.11 9.80 -12.33
N ASP A 259 11.87 10.00 -13.40
CA ASP A 259 13.31 9.63 -13.51
C ASP A 259 14.19 10.30 -12.44
N ASP A 260 13.80 11.50 -11.98
CA ASP A 260 14.50 12.30 -10.97
C ASP A 260 14.00 12.05 -9.52
N TRP A 261 13.12 11.06 -9.31
CA TRP A 261 12.51 10.72 -8.03
C TRP A 261 11.59 11.81 -7.43
N HIS A 262 10.99 12.65 -8.27
CA HIS A 262 9.85 13.49 -7.85
C HIS A 262 8.56 12.68 -7.88
N LEU A 263 7.71 12.85 -6.85
CA LEU A 263 6.41 12.19 -6.81
C LEU A 263 5.44 12.87 -7.80
N THR A 264 5.10 12.16 -8.88
CA THR A 264 4.41 12.67 -10.09
C THR A 264 3.15 11.87 -10.44
N ILE A 265 2.59 11.10 -9.49
CA ILE A 265 1.43 10.23 -9.70
C ILE A 265 0.20 10.93 -10.31
N GLU A 266 0.00 12.23 -10.06
CA GLU A 266 -1.08 13.00 -10.70
C GLU A 266 -0.77 13.30 -12.18
N ASP A 267 0.48 13.54 -12.55
CA ASP A 267 0.89 13.73 -13.94
C ASP A 267 0.77 12.40 -14.71
N MET A 268 1.03 11.27 -14.04
CA MET A 268 0.73 9.94 -14.58
C MET A 268 -0.78 9.74 -14.77
N ALA A 269 -1.60 10.11 -13.78
CA ALA A 269 -3.06 10.05 -13.90
C ALA A 269 -3.56 10.93 -15.06
N GLN A 270 -2.99 12.13 -15.22
CA GLN A 270 -3.33 13.03 -16.32
C GLN A 270 -2.91 12.45 -17.67
N THR A 271 -1.72 11.84 -17.75
CA THR A 271 -1.24 11.14 -18.95
C THR A 271 -2.21 10.02 -19.38
N ILE A 272 -2.68 9.21 -18.42
CA ILE A 272 -3.65 8.13 -18.67
C ILE A 272 -5.01 8.69 -19.10
N ALA A 273 -5.47 9.77 -18.44
CA ALA A 273 -6.74 10.43 -18.74
C ALA A 273 -6.75 11.10 -20.12
N ASP A 274 -5.69 11.83 -20.47
CA ASP A 274 -5.54 12.51 -21.77
C ASP A 274 -5.42 11.52 -22.92
N ALA A 275 -4.74 10.40 -22.67
CA ALA A 275 -4.73 9.28 -23.59
C ALA A 275 -6.10 8.60 -23.67
N GLY A 276 -7.06 8.85 -22.79
CA GLY A 276 -8.41 8.27 -22.83
C GLY A 276 -8.44 6.76 -22.62
N VAL A 277 -7.49 6.21 -21.88
CA VAL A 277 -7.32 4.76 -21.71
C VAL A 277 -8.54 4.15 -21.01
N ASP A 278 -8.92 2.95 -21.43
CA ASP A 278 -10.03 2.19 -20.85
C ASP A 278 -9.54 1.05 -19.95
N ILE A 279 -8.46 0.40 -20.35
CA ILE A 279 -7.86 -0.74 -19.63
C ILE A 279 -6.34 -0.55 -19.64
N ILE A 280 -5.71 -0.61 -18.47
CA ILE A 280 -4.27 -0.39 -18.33
C ILE A 280 -3.62 -1.36 -17.36
N ALA A 281 -2.53 -2.00 -17.81
CA ALA A 281 -1.61 -2.73 -16.94
C ALA A 281 -0.56 -1.77 -16.39
N LEU A 282 -0.38 -1.75 -15.07
CA LEU A 282 0.59 -0.93 -14.37
C LEU A 282 1.62 -1.81 -13.66
N GLN A 283 2.89 -1.49 -13.83
CA GLN A 283 4.02 -2.13 -13.16
C GLN A 283 4.66 -1.18 -12.14
N GLU A 284 5.45 -1.75 -11.23
CA GLU A 284 6.06 -0.99 -10.12
C GLU A 284 5.04 -0.18 -9.32
N VAL A 285 3.89 -0.79 -9.06
CA VAL A 285 2.82 -0.16 -8.31
C VAL A 285 3.09 -0.29 -6.82
N ASP A 286 3.13 0.83 -6.12
CA ASP A 286 3.30 0.89 -4.67
C ASP A 286 1.97 1.07 -3.95
N VAL A 287 1.79 0.34 -2.85
CA VAL A 287 0.59 0.42 -2.01
C VAL A 287 0.86 0.69 -0.53
N GLY A 288 1.96 1.36 -0.20
CA GLY A 288 2.13 1.96 1.12
C GLY A 288 3.54 1.89 1.72
N ARG A 289 4.60 1.73 0.93
CA ARG A 289 5.97 1.78 1.48
C ARG A 289 6.24 3.17 2.06
N MET A 290 7.01 3.24 3.14
CA MET A 290 7.39 4.54 3.72
C MET A 290 8.27 5.37 2.78
N THR A 291 9.04 4.71 1.90
CA THR A 291 9.86 5.35 0.87
C THR A 291 9.05 5.95 -0.27
N SER A 292 7.78 5.57 -0.43
CA SER A 292 6.82 6.09 -1.41
C SER A 292 5.76 7.02 -0.79
N TYR A 293 6.13 7.72 0.30
CA TYR A 293 5.22 8.54 1.10
C TYR A 293 3.98 7.81 1.64
N SER A 294 4.06 6.48 1.75
CA SER A 294 2.94 5.62 2.16
C SER A 294 1.69 5.85 1.31
N MET A 295 1.87 6.10 0.02
CA MET A 295 0.77 6.27 -0.92
C MET A 295 0.31 4.91 -1.46
N ASP A 296 -1.00 4.81 -1.73
CA ASP A 296 -1.57 3.69 -2.48
C ASP A 296 -1.85 4.13 -3.91
N ASN A 297 -0.91 3.83 -4.81
CA ASN A 297 -0.95 4.23 -6.21
C ASN A 297 -2.12 3.58 -6.93
N ALA A 298 -2.36 2.29 -6.68
CA ALA A 298 -3.46 1.55 -7.31
C ALA A 298 -4.81 2.16 -6.94
N TYR A 299 -5.05 2.39 -5.65
CA TYR A 299 -6.29 3.01 -5.18
C TYR A 299 -6.40 4.48 -5.60
N TYR A 300 -5.30 5.23 -5.60
CA TYR A 300 -5.25 6.61 -6.07
C TYR A 300 -5.70 6.71 -7.53
N LEU A 301 -5.03 5.98 -8.42
CA LEU A 301 -5.29 6.00 -9.85
C LEU A 301 -6.68 5.45 -10.16
N GLY A 302 -7.08 4.34 -9.55
CA GLY A 302 -8.42 3.78 -9.71
C GLY A 302 -9.52 4.79 -9.37
N ARG A 303 -9.39 5.50 -8.24
CA ARG A 303 -10.38 6.53 -7.88
C ARG A 303 -10.30 7.78 -8.76
N ARG A 304 -9.10 8.24 -9.10
CA ARG A 304 -8.85 9.46 -9.91
C ARG A 304 -9.32 9.30 -11.36
N LEU A 305 -9.24 8.08 -11.89
CA LEU A 305 -9.60 7.73 -13.27
C LEU A 305 -10.98 7.07 -13.37
N GLY A 306 -11.66 6.82 -12.25
CA GLY A 306 -12.93 6.11 -12.23
C GLY A 306 -12.81 4.68 -12.80
N MET A 307 -11.83 3.91 -12.34
CA MET A 307 -11.54 2.57 -12.80
C MET A 307 -11.61 1.56 -11.65
N ASN A 308 -12.03 0.34 -11.97
CA ASN A 308 -11.84 -0.82 -11.11
C ASN A 308 -10.34 -1.11 -10.96
N VAL A 309 -9.96 -1.78 -9.88
CA VAL A 309 -8.56 -2.11 -9.57
C VAL A 309 -8.45 -3.59 -9.27
N ALA A 310 -7.63 -4.30 -10.03
CA ALA A 310 -7.10 -5.61 -9.67
C ALA A 310 -5.62 -5.45 -9.32
N TYR A 311 -5.23 -5.80 -8.09
CA TYR A 311 -3.85 -5.63 -7.62
C TYR A 311 -3.26 -6.94 -7.13
N LEU A 312 -2.06 -7.26 -7.61
CA LEU A 312 -1.25 -8.38 -7.16
C LEU A 312 0.01 -7.83 -6.47
N PRO A 313 0.12 -7.91 -5.14
CA PRO A 313 1.38 -7.62 -4.47
C PRO A 313 2.37 -8.75 -4.77
N THR A 314 3.55 -8.38 -5.23
CA THR A 314 4.65 -9.30 -5.50
C THR A 314 5.72 -9.22 -4.41
N VAL A 315 6.01 -8.04 -3.86
CA VAL A 315 6.98 -7.86 -2.76
C VAL A 315 6.26 -7.45 -1.48
N GLU A 316 6.38 -8.29 -0.45
CA GLU A 316 6.06 -7.94 0.94
C GLU A 316 4.70 -7.24 1.12
N HIS A 317 3.68 -7.66 0.36
CA HIS A 317 2.33 -7.07 0.37
C HIS A 317 2.19 -5.64 -0.17
N LEU A 318 3.28 -4.93 -0.51
CA LEU A 318 3.26 -3.48 -0.77
C LEU A 318 3.69 -3.05 -2.17
N THR A 319 4.45 -3.86 -2.91
CA THR A 319 4.81 -3.53 -4.29
C THR A 319 4.31 -4.62 -5.23
N GLY A 320 3.85 -4.26 -6.42
CA GLY A 320 3.49 -5.24 -7.43
C GLY A 320 2.84 -4.64 -8.68
N ILE A 321 1.81 -5.33 -9.16
CA ILE A 321 1.22 -5.11 -10.48
C ILE A 321 -0.25 -4.78 -10.31
N ALA A 322 -0.74 -3.76 -11.02
CA ALA A 322 -2.15 -3.45 -11.06
C ALA A 322 -2.72 -3.55 -12.48
N LEU A 323 -3.97 -3.96 -12.60
CA LEU A 323 -4.77 -3.82 -13.81
C LEU A 323 -5.95 -2.92 -13.47
N LEU A 324 -6.03 -1.77 -14.14
CA LEU A 324 -7.11 -0.81 -13.97
C LEU A 324 -8.01 -0.86 -15.21
N TYR A 325 -9.33 -0.82 -15.00
CA TYR A 325 -10.26 -0.90 -16.11
C TYR A 325 -11.61 -0.22 -15.84
N LYS A 326 -12.18 0.36 -16.90
CA LYS A 326 -13.57 0.85 -16.93
C LYS A 326 -14.56 -0.30 -17.16
N GLY A 327 -15.84 -0.05 -16.89
CA GLY A 327 -16.92 -1.01 -17.03
C GLY A 327 -17.30 -1.71 -15.72
N SER A 328 -18.13 -2.74 -15.82
CA SER A 328 -18.57 -3.53 -14.68
C SER A 328 -17.39 -4.31 -14.06
N PRO A 329 -17.39 -4.55 -12.72
CA PRO A 329 -16.37 -5.37 -12.09
C PRO A 329 -16.29 -6.75 -12.75
N GLY A 330 -15.11 -7.10 -13.25
CA GLY A 330 -14.83 -8.36 -13.93
C GLY A 330 -14.40 -9.47 -12.99
N GLU A 331 -14.33 -10.70 -13.51
CA GLU A 331 -13.75 -11.83 -12.78
C GLU A 331 -12.22 -11.66 -12.70
N LEU A 332 -11.69 -11.54 -11.48
CA LEU A 332 -10.28 -11.30 -11.24
C LEU A 332 -9.50 -12.60 -11.10
N SER A 333 -8.28 -12.62 -11.63
CA SER A 333 -7.35 -13.73 -11.54
C SER A 333 -5.93 -13.21 -11.33
N ALA A 334 -5.08 -13.94 -10.61
CA ALA A 334 -3.69 -13.56 -10.40
C ALA A 334 -2.82 -14.77 -10.08
N LYS A 335 -1.53 -14.69 -10.41
CA LYS A 335 -0.54 -15.72 -10.11
C LYS A 335 0.84 -15.10 -9.91
N LEU A 336 1.52 -15.48 -8.83
CA LEU A 336 2.95 -15.21 -8.65
C LEU A 336 3.75 -16.14 -9.57
N LEU A 337 4.76 -15.61 -10.25
CA LEU A 337 5.61 -16.37 -11.17
C LEU A 337 6.87 -16.87 -10.46
N THR A 338 7.41 -18.01 -10.86
CA THR A 338 8.67 -18.48 -10.28
C THR A 338 9.78 -17.46 -10.52
N SER A 339 10.38 -16.97 -9.44
CA SER A 339 11.41 -15.93 -9.47
C SER A 339 12.63 -16.35 -8.66
N ARG A 340 13.82 -16.06 -9.14
CA ARG A 340 15.11 -16.23 -8.44
C ARG A 340 15.49 -14.96 -7.69
N GLN A 341 15.03 -13.82 -8.17
CA GLN A 341 15.34 -12.50 -7.62
C GLN A 341 14.18 -11.92 -6.83
N GLU A 342 13.74 -10.73 -7.21
CA GLU A 342 12.51 -10.14 -6.74
C GLU A 342 11.33 -10.91 -7.31
N GLN A 343 10.32 -11.12 -6.47
CA GLN A 343 9.12 -11.84 -6.86
C GLN A 343 8.37 -11.03 -7.93
N THR A 344 7.97 -11.69 -9.01
CA THR A 344 7.15 -11.13 -10.10
C THR A 344 5.77 -11.79 -10.16
N GLY A 345 4.91 -11.39 -11.10
CA GLY A 345 3.55 -11.91 -11.17
C GLY A 345 2.81 -11.60 -12.47
N ILE A 346 1.62 -12.16 -12.58
CA ILE A 346 0.62 -11.81 -13.59
C ILE A 346 -0.73 -11.60 -12.92
N VAL A 347 -1.42 -10.51 -13.28
CA VAL A 347 -2.79 -10.20 -12.85
C VAL A 347 -3.68 -10.13 -14.09
N GLY A 348 -4.95 -10.52 -13.96
CA GLY A 348 -5.89 -10.47 -15.07
C GLY A 348 -7.33 -10.23 -14.62
N ALA A 349 -8.13 -9.70 -15.55
CA ALA A 349 -9.55 -9.51 -15.39
C ALA A 349 -10.29 -9.96 -16.65
N HIS A 350 -11.42 -10.64 -16.47
CA HIS A 350 -12.37 -10.91 -17.55
C HIS A 350 -13.49 -9.86 -17.51
N LEU A 351 -13.54 -9.00 -18.52
CA LEU A 351 -14.52 -7.93 -18.65
C LEU A 351 -15.71 -8.43 -19.45
N GLU A 352 -16.78 -8.83 -18.76
CA GLU A 352 -17.99 -9.38 -19.39
C GLU A 352 -18.60 -8.41 -20.42
N ASP A 353 -18.64 -7.11 -20.09
CA ASP A 353 -19.18 -6.05 -20.96
C ASP A 353 -18.44 -5.95 -22.32
N ALA A 354 -17.20 -6.42 -22.40
CA ALA A 354 -16.33 -6.36 -23.57
C ALA A 354 -16.03 -7.73 -24.18
N GLY A 355 -16.43 -8.82 -23.52
CA GLY A 355 -15.97 -10.17 -23.84
C GLY A 355 -14.44 -10.31 -23.88
N LEU A 356 -13.71 -9.52 -23.08
CA LEU A 356 -12.25 -9.37 -23.19
C LEU A 356 -11.54 -9.88 -21.94
N HIS A 357 -10.49 -10.68 -22.14
CA HIS A 357 -9.53 -11.03 -21.10
C HIS A 357 -8.32 -10.09 -21.14
N ALA A 358 -8.14 -9.27 -20.11
CA ALA A 358 -7.00 -8.37 -20.00
C ALA A 358 -6.02 -8.86 -18.94
N TYR A 359 -4.72 -8.81 -19.24
CA TYR A 359 -3.65 -9.27 -18.38
C TYR A 359 -2.54 -8.22 -18.25
N GLY A 360 -2.00 -8.08 -17.04
CA GLY A 360 -0.83 -7.27 -16.71
C GLY A 360 0.30 -8.14 -16.15
N ILE A 361 1.53 -7.94 -16.63
CA ILE A 361 2.75 -8.61 -16.14
C ILE A 361 3.85 -7.60 -15.84
N TRP A 362 4.77 -8.00 -14.96
CA TRP A 362 6.06 -7.36 -14.75
C TRP A 362 7.13 -8.46 -14.72
N LEU A 363 8.02 -8.48 -15.70
CA LEU A 363 9.03 -9.52 -15.85
C LEU A 363 10.31 -9.15 -15.08
N GLY A 364 11.06 -10.17 -14.62
CA GLY A 364 12.35 -9.93 -13.99
C GLY A 364 13.43 -9.47 -14.98
N LEU A 365 14.58 -9.07 -14.45
CA LEU A 365 15.72 -8.59 -15.24
C LEU A 365 16.51 -9.76 -15.89
N SER A 366 17.51 -9.44 -16.71
CA SER A 366 18.26 -10.41 -17.54
C SER A 366 18.96 -11.56 -16.81
N ASP A 367 19.18 -11.46 -15.50
CA ASP A 367 19.75 -12.52 -14.66
C ASP A 367 18.69 -13.38 -13.94
N GLU A 368 17.42 -13.20 -14.31
CA GLU A 368 16.26 -14.01 -13.94
C GLU A 368 16.05 -15.18 -14.91
N ASP A 369 15.14 -16.11 -14.59
CA ASP A 369 14.61 -17.13 -15.49
C ASP A 369 13.37 -16.61 -16.25
N THR A 370 13.56 -15.54 -17.02
CA THR A 370 12.50 -14.79 -17.73
C THR A 370 11.67 -15.66 -18.67
N LEU A 371 12.30 -16.60 -19.39
CA LEU A 371 11.59 -17.59 -20.21
C LEU A 371 10.63 -18.44 -19.39
N ARG A 372 11.04 -18.94 -18.22
CA ARG A 372 10.15 -19.69 -17.33
C ARG A 372 8.98 -18.84 -16.85
N GLN A 373 9.22 -17.56 -16.54
CA GLN A 373 8.15 -16.63 -16.15
C GLN A 373 7.12 -16.46 -17.28
N ILE A 374 7.59 -16.32 -18.52
CA ILE A 374 6.71 -16.24 -19.70
C ILE A 374 5.95 -17.54 -19.93
N ASP A 375 6.58 -18.71 -19.84
CA ASP A 375 5.90 -20.00 -19.95
C ASP A 375 4.78 -20.14 -18.90
N GLU A 376 5.07 -19.77 -17.65
CA GLU A 376 4.11 -19.81 -16.55
C GLU A 376 2.95 -18.81 -16.72
N ALA A 377 3.21 -17.64 -17.33
CA ALA A 377 2.24 -16.62 -17.66
C ALA A 377 1.34 -17.05 -18.83
N LEU A 378 1.91 -17.57 -19.91
CA LEU A 378 1.17 -18.09 -21.06
C LEU A 378 0.29 -19.28 -20.66
N ALA A 379 0.80 -20.18 -19.81
CA ALA A 379 0.00 -21.27 -19.25
C ALA A 379 -1.15 -20.76 -18.36
N PHE A 380 -0.95 -19.66 -17.64
CA PHE A 380 -2.00 -19.02 -16.83
C PHE A 380 -3.08 -18.39 -17.71
N ILE A 381 -2.69 -17.73 -18.80
CA ILE A 381 -3.60 -17.16 -19.80
C ILE A 381 -4.36 -18.27 -20.55
N GLY A 382 -3.68 -19.37 -20.91
CA GLY A 382 -4.26 -20.49 -21.67
C GLY A 382 -4.73 -20.08 -23.07
N ASP A 383 -5.84 -20.66 -23.52
CA ASP A 383 -6.40 -20.46 -24.87
C ASP A 383 -7.43 -19.32 -24.96
N ARG A 384 -7.52 -18.47 -23.92
CA ARG A 384 -8.53 -17.41 -23.82
C ARG A 384 -8.43 -16.40 -24.97
N VAL A 385 -9.57 -16.09 -25.58
CA VAL A 385 -9.67 -15.19 -26.73
C VAL A 385 -11.04 -14.48 -26.71
N PRO A 386 -11.12 -13.17 -27.03
CA PRO A 386 -10.01 -12.24 -27.24
C PRO A 386 -9.23 -11.95 -25.95
N ALA A 387 -7.93 -11.70 -26.09
CA ALA A 387 -7.05 -11.39 -24.98
C ALA A 387 -6.08 -10.24 -25.28
N ALA A 388 -5.83 -9.41 -24.27
CA ALA A 388 -4.81 -8.39 -24.26
C ALA A 388 -3.79 -8.69 -23.14
N PHE A 389 -2.50 -8.57 -23.45
CA PHE A 389 -1.43 -8.91 -22.53
C PHE A 389 -0.37 -7.80 -22.51
N GLY A 390 -0.45 -6.95 -21.49
CA GLY A 390 0.38 -5.76 -21.33
C GLY A 390 1.41 -5.90 -20.21
N GLY A 391 2.58 -5.30 -20.36
CA GLY A 391 3.61 -5.35 -19.33
C GLY A 391 4.87 -4.57 -19.65
N ASP A 392 5.68 -4.39 -18.60
CA ASP A 392 7.12 -4.21 -18.74
C ASP A 392 7.75 -5.61 -18.76
N PHE A 393 8.30 -5.96 -19.91
CA PHE A 393 8.88 -7.27 -20.17
C PHE A 393 10.38 -7.30 -19.89
N ASN A 394 11.05 -6.16 -19.68
CA ASN A 394 12.52 -6.09 -19.58
C ASN A 394 13.28 -6.79 -20.73
N SER A 395 12.60 -7.00 -21.86
CA SER A 395 13.07 -7.74 -23.03
C SER A 395 12.88 -6.90 -24.29
N ARG A 396 13.81 -7.03 -25.22
CA ARG A 396 13.79 -6.39 -26.55
C ARG A 396 12.96 -7.23 -27.53
N PRO A 397 12.51 -6.64 -28.66
CA PRO A 397 11.69 -7.34 -29.64
C PRO A 397 12.31 -8.63 -30.23
N ASP A 398 13.64 -8.74 -30.21
CA ASP A 398 14.42 -9.88 -30.71
C ASP A 398 14.75 -10.92 -29.64
N ASP A 399 14.38 -10.68 -28.37
CA ASP A 399 14.67 -11.60 -27.29
C ASP A 399 13.75 -12.85 -27.31
N PRO A 400 14.23 -14.01 -26.81
CA PRO A 400 13.49 -15.28 -26.84
C PRO A 400 12.10 -15.23 -26.19
N GLU A 401 11.93 -14.43 -25.14
CA GLU A 401 10.68 -14.21 -24.41
C GLU A 401 9.60 -13.66 -25.35
N ILE A 402 9.96 -12.68 -26.18
CA ILE A 402 9.04 -12.08 -27.15
C ILE A 402 8.69 -13.08 -28.25
N GLY A 403 9.66 -13.91 -28.66
CA GLY A 403 9.44 -15.04 -29.57
C GLY A 403 8.38 -16.01 -29.04
N ALA A 404 8.51 -16.44 -27.77
CA ALA A 404 7.56 -17.36 -27.14
C ALA A 404 6.13 -16.79 -27.07
N ILE A 405 5.98 -15.49 -26.81
CA ILE A 405 4.68 -14.80 -26.82
C ILE A 405 4.05 -14.86 -28.21
N LYS A 406 4.83 -14.56 -29.26
CA LYS A 406 4.37 -14.62 -30.65
C LYS A 406 3.96 -16.04 -31.07
N GLU A 407 4.76 -17.04 -30.68
CA GLU A 407 4.44 -18.46 -30.92
C GLU A 407 3.14 -18.90 -30.24
N ALA A 408 2.79 -18.30 -29.10
CA ALA A 408 1.51 -18.50 -28.41
C ALA A 408 0.31 -17.78 -29.05
N GLY A 409 0.49 -17.20 -30.24
CA GLY A 409 -0.56 -16.59 -31.05
C GLY A 409 -0.86 -15.13 -30.70
N PHE A 410 -0.03 -14.49 -29.88
CA PHE A 410 -0.11 -13.06 -29.63
C PHE A 410 0.61 -12.27 -30.72
N GLN A 411 0.11 -11.07 -31.00
CA GLN A 411 0.63 -10.18 -32.03
C GLN A 411 1.04 -8.84 -31.41
N ASP A 412 2.14 -8.29 -31.91
CA ASP A 412 2.57 -6.93 -31.59
C ASP A 412 1.80 -5.94 -32.48
N PRO A 413 1.02 -5.01 -31.92
CA PRO A 413 0.22 -4.08 -32.72
C PRO A 413 1.08 -3.14 -33.58
N PHE A 414 2.32 -2.81 -33.18
CA PHE A 414 3.19 -2.00 -34.05
C PHE A 414 3.59 -2.76 -35.32
N GLU A 415 3.84 -4.07 -35.21
CA GLU A 415 4.16 -4.93 -36.36
C GLU A 415 2.95 -5.11 -37.27
N VAL A 416 1.77 -5.37 -36.70
CA VAL A 416 0.51 -5.52 -37.46
C VAL A 416 0.16 -4.24 -38.22
N LEU A 417 0.38 -3.07 -37.61
CA LEU A 417 0.12 -1.76 -38.21
C LEU A 417 1.25 -1.27 -39.14
N GLY A 418 2.36 -2.01 -39.26
CA GLY A 418 3.49 -1.63 -40.12
C GLY A 418 4.25 -0.40 -39.65
N ILE A 419 4.33 -0.16 -38.34
CA ILE A 419 5.05 0.97 -37.73
C ILE A 419 6.51 0.56 -37.52
N ASP A 420 7.39 1.06 -38.38
CA ASP A 420 8.85 0.79 -38.35
C ASP A 420 9.67 2.09 -38.55
N PRO A 421 10.54 2.47 -37.61
CA PRO A 421 10.79 1.82 -36.33
C PRO A 421 9.63 2.02 -35.34
N ALA A 422 9.31 0.98 -34.58
CA ALA A 422 8.40 1.08 -33.45
C ALA A 422 8.98 2.03 -32.38
N PRO A 423 8.16 2.93 -31.78
CA PRO A 423 8.68 3.91 -30.81
C PRO A 423 9.26 3.24 -29.54
N PRO A 424 10.39 3.74 -29.01
CA PRO A 424 10.95 3.27 -27.74
C PRO A 424 10.13 3.77 -26.54
N THR A 425 10.20 3.03 -25.44
CA THR A 425 9.43 3.27 -24.20
C THR A 425 10.31 3.58 -22.99
N SER A 426 11.59 3.20 -23.00
CA SER A 426 12.50 3.39 -21.86
C SER A 426 13.90 3.85 -22.32
N PRO A 427 14.60 4.70 -21.54
CA PRO A 427 14.04 5.55 -20.48
C PRO A 427 13.07 6.60 -21.05
N ALA A 428 12.22 7.23 -20.24
CA ALA A 428 11.24 8.19 -20.71
C ALA A 428 11.89 9.46 -21.29
N VAL A 429 13.01 9.87 -20.69
CA VAL A 429 13.86 10.96 -21.16
C VAL A 429 14.88 10.39 -22.14
N ASN A 430 14.90 10.91 -23.38
CA ASN A 430 15.77 10.42 -24.46
C ASN A 430 15.65 8.90 -24.72
N PRO A 431 14.45 8.40 -25.07
CA PRO A 431 14.16 6.96 -25.11
C PRO A 431 15.03 6.21 -26.14
N GLN A 432 15.51 5.03 -25.74
CA GLN A 432 16.47 4.23 -26.51
C GLN A 432 16.00 2.80 -26.77
N SER A 433 15.19 2.24 -25.89
CA SER A 433 14.76 0.85 -25.93
C SER A 433 13.24 0.72 -25.84
N ARG A 434 12.71 -0.33 -26.47
CA ARG A 434 11.31 -0.73 -26.37
C ARG A 434 11.26 -2.03 -25.57
N ILE A 435 10.82 -1.93 -24.32
CA ILE A 435 10.72 -3.05 -23.38
C ILE A 435 9.31 -3.19 -22.79
N ASP A 436 8.43 -2.21 -23.06
CA ASP A 436 7.03 -2.23 -22.67
C ASP A 436 6.16 -2.59 -23.89
N PHE A 437 5.25 -3.54 -23.72
CA PHE A 437 4.43 -4.09 -24.81
C PHE A 437 2.97 -4.24 -24.40
N VAL A 438 2.07 -4.13 -25.38
CA VAL A 438 0.67 -4.56 -25.29
C VAL A 438 0.42 -5.54 -26.43
N PHE A 439 0.48 -6.84 -26.11
CA PHE A 439 0.25 -7.91 -27.05
C PHE A 439 -1.25 -8.22 -27.19
N LEU A 440 -1.67 -8.59 -28.40
CA LEU A 440 -3.07 -8.84 -28.75
C LEU A 440 -3.28 -10.26 -29.28
N ARG A 441 -4.36 -10.92 -28.88
CA ARG A 441 -4.79 -12.22 -29.43
C ARG A 441 -6.28 -12.19 -29.73
N GLY A 442 -6.63 -12.37 -30.99
CA GLY A 442 -8.03 -12.29 -31.45
C GLY A 442 -8.63 -10.88 -31.38
N LEU A 443 -7.79 -9.84 -31.38
CA LEU A 443 -8.20 -8.43 -31.43
C LEU A 443 -7.54 -7.76 -32.64
N GLU A 444 -8.28 -6.89 -33.32
CA GLU A 444 -7.76 -6.10 -34.44
C GLU A 444 -7.25 -4.74 -33.94
N PRO A 445 -5.94 -4.42 -34.06
CA PRO A 445 -5.43 -3.10 -33.72
C PRO A 445 -5.83 -2.07 -34.77
N LEU A 446 -6.30 -0.91 -34.33
CA LEU A 446 -6.66 0.23 -35.17
C LEU A 446 -5.55 1.29 -35.20
N ARG A 447 -4.87 1.49 -34.07
CA ARG A 447 -3.84 2.49 -33.86
C ARG A 447 -2.98 2.10 -32.68
N ALA A 448 -1.67 2.30 -32.75
CA ALA A 448 -0.76 2.17 -31.61
C ALA A 448 0.21 3.37 -31.54
N TRP A 449 0.55 3.81 -30.34
CA TRP A 449 1.51 4.91 -30.13
C TRP A 449 2.07 4.91 -28.69
N VAL A 450 3.13 5.70 -28.48
CA VAL A 450 3.74 5.95 -27.17
C VAL A 450 3.64 7.46 -26.88
N PRO A 451 2.82 7.90 -25.90
CA PRO A 451 2.81 9.30 -25.47
C PRO A 451 4.19 9.77 -24.97
N GLU A 452 4.53 11.03 -25.24
CA GLU A 452 5.83 11.62 -24.86
C GLU A 452 5.89 12.10 -23.39
N SER A 453 5.10 11.48 -22.50
CA SER A 453 5.10 11.83 -21.08
C SER A 453 6.39 11.38 -20.41
N THR A 454 6.93 12.22 -19.54
CA THR A 454 8.07 11.94 -18.66
C THR A 454 7.64 11.87 -17.20
N ALA A 455 6.35 11.64 -16.94
CA ALA A 455 5.82 11.54 -15.58
C ALA A 455 6.36 10.30 -14.84
N SER A 456 6.83 9.29 -15.57
CA SER A 456 7.56 8.12 -15.06
C SER A 456 8.92 8.04 -15.75
N ASP A 457 9.79 7.15 -15.29
CA ASP A 457 11.04 6.78 -15.98
C ASP A 457 10.80 5.90 -17.22
N HIS A 458 9.58 5.38 -17.40
CA HIS A 458 9.09 4.73 -18.62
C HIS A 458 8.04 5.59 -19.32
N ARG A 459 7.78 5.31 -20.60
CA ARG A 459 6.65 5.86 -21.35
C ARG A 459 5.56 4.82 -21.48
N MET A 460 4.31 5.26 -21.32
CA MET A 460 3.13 4.44 -21.58
C MET A 460 3.10 3.99 -23.05
N MET A 461 2.71 2.74 -23.30
CA MET A 461 2.34 2.28 -24.65
C MET A 461 0.83 2.14 -24.72
N VAL A 462 0.22 2.61 -25.82
CA VAL A 462 -1.23 2.60 -26.02
C VAL A 462 -1.59 1.95 -27.35
N VAL A 463 -2.69 1.20 -27.37
CA VAL A 463 -3.30 0.64 -28.58
C VAL A 463 -4.82 0.77 -28.55
N ASP A 464 -5.40 1.20 -29.66
CA ASP A 464 -6.84 1.16 -29.93
C ASP A 464 -7.18 -0.18 -30.60
N VAL A 465 -8.22 -0.86 -30.14
CA VAL A 465 -8.68 -2.14 -30.70
C VAL A 465 -10.17 -2.14 -30.98
N VAL A 466 -10.60 -3.02 -31.88
CA VAL A 466 -12.02 -3.39 -32.07
C VAL A 466 -12.39 -4.46 -31.04
N LEU A 467 -13.51 -4.25 -30.34
CA LEU A 467 -14.11 -5.24 -29.45
C LEU A 467 -14.99 -6.21 -30.25
N PRO A 468 -15.12 -7.48 -29.80
CA PRO A 468 -15.88 -8.52 -30.49
C PRO A 468 -17.39 -8.24 -30.61
#